data_AF-A0A7C6C8E5-F1
#
_entry.id   AF-A0A7C6C8E5-F1
#
_cell.length_a   1.000
_cell.length_b   1.000
_cell.length_c   1.000
_cell.angle_alpha   90.00
_cell.angle_beta   90.00
_cell.angle_gamma   90.00
#
_symmetry.space_group_name_H-M   'P 1'
#
loop_
_entity.id
_entity.type
_entity.pdbx_description
1 polymer ?
#
loop_
_entity_poly.entity_id
_entity_poly.type
_entity_poly.pdbx_seq_one_letter_code
_entity_poly.pdbx_strand_id
1 'polypeptide(L)' 'MNLTPEVVWKIFLATGSITAYLLYKQLSALRIHTFH' A
#
# COMPACT_ATOMS: atom_id res chain seq x y z
N MET A 1 2.87 14.62 3.69
CA MET A 1 3.33 13.22 3.89
C MET A 1 2.97 12.43 2.64
N ASN A 2 3.94 11.95 1.87
CA ASN A 2 3.65 11.08 0.73
C ASN A 2 3.27 9.69 1.23
N LEU A 3 2.02 9.28 0.98
CA LEU A 3 1.54 7.92 1.22
C LEU A 3 2.14 7.00 0.15
N THR A 4 3.28 6.39 0.47
CA THR A 4 3.91 5.38 -0.38
C THR A 4 3.42 3.97 0.00
N PRO A 5 3.44 3.00 -0.95
CA PRO A 5 3.05 1.61 -0.66
C PRO A 5 3.81 1.03 0.53
N GLU A 6 5.08 1.42 0.69
CA GLU A 6 5.95 0.98 1.78
C GLU A 6 5.48 1.47 3.16
N VAL A 7 4.97 2.70 3.24
CA VAL A 7 4.38 3.23 4.48
C VAL A 7 3.10 2.49 4.81
N VAL A 8 2.25 2.23 3.82
CA VAL A 8 0.99 1.49 4.02
C VAL A 8 1.25 0.04 4.44
N TRP A 9 2.28 -0.60 3.89
CA TRP A 9 2.71 -1.93 4.30
C TRP A 9 3.16 -1.96 5.77
N LYS A 10 3.95 -0.96 6.21
CA LYS A 10 4.36 -0.83 7.62
C LYS A 10 3.17 -0.63 8.55
N ILE A 11 2.15 0.12 8.13
CA ILE A 11 0.91 0.30 8.91
C ILE A 11 0.16 -1.03 9.05
N PHE A 12 0.05 -1.82 7.98
CA PHE A 12 -0.52 -3.16 8.06
C PHE A 12 0.24 -4.06 9.03
N LEU A 13 1.57 -4.11 8.94
CA LEU A 13 2.39 -4.92 9.85
C LEU A 13 2.24 -4.50 11.32
N ALA A 14 2.08 -3.20 11.59
CA ALA A 14 1.95 -2.68 12.94
C ALA A 14 0.54 -2.85 13.54
N THR A 15 -0.51 -2.86 12.71
CA THR A 15 -1.91 -2.81 13.18
C THR A 15 -2.72 -4.06 12.85
N GLY A 16 -2.24 -4.92 11.94
CA GLY A 16 -3.01 -6.03 11.38
C GLY A 16 -4.24 -5.59 10.58
N SER A 17 -4.37 -4.30 10.24
CA SER A 17 -5.59 -3.78 9.62
C SER A 17 -5.75 -4.27 8.17
N ILE A 18 -6.84 -4.98 7.90
CA ILE A 18 -7.21 -5.45 6.55
C ILE A 18 -7.34 -4.28 5.57
N THR A 19 -7.82 -3.12 6.02
CA THR A 19 -7.94 -1.92 5.19
C THR A 19 -6.58 -1.43 4.70
N ALA A 20 -5.55 -1.47 5.56
CA ALA A 20 -4.18 -1.11 5.16
C ALA A 20 -3.61 -2.12 4.15
N TYR A 21 -3.90 -3.41 4.30
CA TYR A 21 -3.49 -4.43 3.32
C TYR A 21 -4.11 -4.19 1.94
N LEU A 22 -5.43 -3.93 1.89
CA LEU A 22 -6.13 -3.64 0.64
C LEU A 22 -5.60 -2.37 -0.04
N LEU A 23 -5.34 -1.33 0.74
CA LEU A 23 -4.76 -0.08 0.25
C LEU A 23 -3.34 -0.29 -0.32
N TYR A 24 -2.51 -1.09 0.36
CA TYR A 24 -1.19 -1.48 -0.16
C TYR A 24 -1.31 -2.18 -1.51
N LYS A 25 -2.25 -3.12 -1.65
CA LYS A 25 -2.49 -3.84 -2.91
C LYS A 25 -2.92 -2.90 -4.04
N GLN A 26 -3.80 -1.94 -3.76
CA GLN A 26 -4.24 -0.94 -4.75
C GLN A 26 -3.08 -0.05 -5.20
N LEU A 27 -2.30 0.47 -4.26
CA LEU A 27 -1.14 1.32 -4.57
C LEU A 27 -0.04 0.55 -5.34
N SER A 28 0.17 -0.71 -4.98
CA SER A 28 1.12 -1.60 -5.68
C SER A 28 0.67 -1.89 -7.11
N ALA A 29 -0.62 -2.16 -7.32
CA ALA A 29 -1.18 -2.36 -8.67
C ALA A 29 -1.10 -1.08 -9.53
N LEU A 30 -1.37 0.09 -8.94
CA LEU A 30 -1.25 1.38 -9.64
C LEU A 30 0.19 1.65 -10.11
N ARG A 31 1.18 1.29 -9.29
CA ARG A 31 2.59 1.37 -9.63
C ARG A 31 2.92 0.51 -10.85
N ILE A 32 2.35 -0.69 -10.95
CA ILE A 32 2.61 -1.60 -12.08
C ILE A 32 2.00 -1.05 -13.38
N HIS A 33 0.79 -0.48 -13.31
CA HIS A 33 0.11 0.10 -14.49
C HIS A 33 0.70 1.43 -14.97
N THR A 34 1.40 2.18 -14.13
CA THR A 34 2.02 3.46 -14.53
C THR A 34 3.33 3.26 -15.31
N PHE A 35 3.90 2.05 -15.28
CA PHE A 35 5.18 1.71 -15.94
C PHE A 35 5.02 0.90 -17.24
N HIS A 36 3.79 0.77 -17.76
CA HIS A 36 3.47 0.04 -18.99
C HIS A 36 2.75 0.96 -19.98
#